data_AF-A0A6G4XHK7-F1
#
_entry.id   AF-A0A6G4XHK7-F1
#
_cell.length_a   1.000
_cell.length_b   1.000
_cell.length_c   1.000
_cell.angle_alpha   90.00
_cell.angle_beta   90.00
_cell.angle_gamma   90.00
#
_symmetry.space_group_name_H-M   'P 1'
#
loop_
_entity.id
_entity.type
_entity.pdbx_description
1 polymer ?
#
loop_
_entity_poly.entity_id
_entity_poly.type
_entity_poly.pdbx_seq_one_letter_code
_entity_poly.pdbx_strand_id
1 'polypeptide(L)'
;ADVWAGMRLPLLPPVGQVFLAWSGAGSGEIRRWLDRTSVGAPLTGHLDTAMAVVRERGWSANRDTPARRALGETLARLADAPRSEELRSRVAESVVSLGDDYELLTVEPGERYRLTTLSAPVFDQHGAVALALTATGLPELDGARVRELAGQLTVVAGVLGEEIGGRPPVLSAG
;
A
#
# COMPACT_ATOMS: atom_id res chain seq x y z
N ALA A 1 -0.59 8.80 11.61
CA ALA A 1 0.50 9.75 11.32
C ALA A 1 -0.07 10.79 10.41
N ASP A 2 0.13 12.07 10.74
CA ASP A 2 -0.34 13.17 9.91
C ASP A 2 0.41 13.14 8.58
N VAL A 3 -0.32 13.32 7.47
CA VAL A 3 0.25 13.39 6.12
C VAL A 3 0.23 14.86 5.71
N TRP A 4 1.35 15.38 5.20
CA TRP A 4 1.45 16.75 4.74
C TRP A 4 1.99 16.84 3.31
N ALA A 5 1.67 17.93 2.64
CA ALA A 5 2.14 18.18 1.27
C ALA A 5 3.68 18.26 1.24
N GLY A 6 4.29 17.53 0.30
CA GLY A 6 5.75 17.45 0.15
C GLY A 6 6.44 16.41 1.05
N MET A 7 5.71 15.70 1.90
CA MET A 7 6.27 14.57 2.67
C MET A 7 6.87 13.52 1.72
N ARG A 8 8.10 13.10 2.00
CA ARG A 8 8.82 12.09 1.21
C ARG A 8 9.03 10.83 2.03
N LEU A 9 8.29 9.77 1.67
CA LEU A 9 8.45 8.46 2.26
C LEU A 9 9.33 7.56 1.38
N PRO A 10 10.23 6.77 1.96
CA PRO A 10 11.01 5.82 1.18
C PRO A 10 10.12 4.65 0.71
N LEU A 11 10.32 4.22 -0.53
CA LEU A 11 9.65 3.06 -1.11
C LEU A 11 10.35 1.78 -0.64
N LEU A 12 10.03 1.35 0.59
CA LEU A 12 10.55 0.16 1.27
C LEU A 12 9.39 -0.77 1.67
N PRO A 13 9.51 -2.10 1.60
CA PRO A 13 8.46 -3.01 2.05
C PRO A 13 8.00 -2.75 3.49
N PRO A 14 6.69 -2.84 3.81
CA PRO A 14 5.54 -2.99 2.91
C PRO A 14 5.02 -1.62 2.38
N VAL A 15 5.73 -0.53 2.69
CA VAL A 15 5.39 0.83 2.27
C VAL A 15 5.46 0.96 0.77
N GLY A 16 4.40 1.53 0.21
CA GLY A 16 4.26 1.73 -1.24
C GLY A 16 3.96 0.45 -2.01
N GLN A 17 3.50 -0.62 -1.35
CA GLN A 17 2.91 -1.79 -2.01
C GLN A 17 1.90 -1.44 -3.11
N VAL A 18 1.10 -0.38 -2.93
CA VAL A 18 0.05 0.03 -3.89
C VAL A 18 0.67 0.47 -5.22
N PHE A 19 1.92 0.94 -5.21
CA PHE A 19 2.64 1.30 -6.42
C PHE A 19 3.23 0.11 -7.17
N LEU A 20 3.40 -1.03 -6.49
CA LEU A 20 4.11 -2.20 -7.01
C LEU A 20 3.19 -3.42 -7.21
N ALA A 21 1.98 -3.41 -6.65
CA ALA A 21 1.08 -4.56 -6.72
C ALA A 21 0.79 -4.96 -8.18
N TRP A 22 0.80 -4.02 -9.13
CA TRP A 22 0.57 -4.29 -10.56
C TRP A 22 1.85 -4.40 -11.40
N SER A 23 3.04 -4.31 -10.80
CA SER A 23 4.29 -4.52 -11.53
C SER A 23 4.32 -5.94 -12.11
N GLY A 24 4.54 -6.05 -13.42
CA GLY A 24 4.52 -7.35 -14.10
C GLY A 24 5.57 -8.30 -13.53
N ALA A 25 5.23 -9.59 -13.39
CA ALA A 25 6.10 -10.60 -12.78
C ALA A 25 7.50 -10.68 -13.42
N GLY A 26 7.61 -10.38 -14.72
CA GLY A 26 8.88 -10.35 -15.46
C GLY A 26 9.74 -9.08 -15.28
N SER A 27 9.23 -8.02 -14.64
CA SER A 27 9.95 -6.75 -14.48
C SER A 27 11.07 -6.79 -13.43
N GLY A 28 10.98 -7.74 -12.50
CA GLY A 28 11.84 -7.82 -11.31
C GLY A 28 11.68 -6.65 -10.32
N GLU A 29 10.70 -5.75 -10.50
CA GLU A 29 10.52 -4.57 -9.64
C GLU A 29 10.15 -4.94 -8.21
N ILE A 30 9.20 -5.87 -8.05
CA ILE A 30 8.78 -6.41 -6.76
C ILE A 30 9.98 -7.02 -6.04
N ARG A 31 10.78 -7.85 -6.74
CA ARG A 31 12.01 -8.44 -6.18
C ARG A 31 12.98 -7.36 -5.71
N ARG A 32 13.30 -6.39 -6.58
CA ARG A 32 14.21 -5.28 -6.24
C ARG A 32 13.70 -4.45 -5.06
N TRP A 33 12.39 -4.30 -4.90
CA TRP A 33 11.79 -3.61 -3.76
C TRP A 33 11.90 -4.42 -2.48
N LEU A 34 11.58 -5.73 -2.53
CA LEU A 34 11.77 -6.65 -1.41
C LEU A 34 13.23 -6.67 -0.95
N ASP A 35 14.19 -6.64 -1.87
CA ASP A 35 15.63 -6.66 -1.56
C ASP A 35 16.15 -5.35 -0.91
N ARG A 36 15.34 -4.27 -0.85
CA ARG A 36 15.74 -3.00 -0.19
C ARG A 36 15.73 -3.10 1.34
N THR A 37 15.08 -4.11 1.89
CA THR A 37 15.10 -4.43 3.31
C THR A 37 15.39 -5.93 3.45
N SER A 38 16.01 -6.35 4.55
CA SER A 38 16.24 -7.78 4.83
C SER A 38 14.93 -8.45 5.27
N VAL A 39 13.93 -8.48 4.38
CA VAL A 39 12.66 -9.17 4.62
C VAL A 39 12.89 -10.68 4.71
N GLY A 40 12.41 -11.30 5.78
CA GLY A 40 12.44 -12.76 5.92
C GLY A 40 11.40 -13.44 5.00
N ALA A 41 11.62 -14.72 4.69
CA ALA A 41 10.73 -15.51 3.82
C ALA A 41 9.22 -15.47 4.19
N PRO A 42 8.82 -15.50 5.48
CA PRO A 42 7.40 -15.40 5.84
C PRO A 42 6.73 -14.10 5.39
N LEU A 43 7.44 -12.97 5.54
CA LEU A 43 6.92 -11.66 5.13
C LEU A 43 6.79 -11.55 3.62
N THR A 44 7.71 -12.14 2.86
CA THR A 44 7.63 -12.19 1.40
C THR A 44 6.36 -12.92 0.94
N GLY A 45 6.06 -14.09 1.50
CA GLY A 45 4.85 -14.85 1.16
C GLY A 45 3.56 -14.10 1.52
N HIS A 46 3.55 -13.39 2.66
CA HIS A 46 2.43 -12.52 3.02
C HIS A 46 2.23 -11.39 2.01
N LEU A 47 3.31 -10.70 1.63
CA LEU A 47 3.26 -9.60 0.67
C LEU A 47 2.79 -10.06 -0.71
N ASP A 48 3.21 -11.23 -1.16
CA ASP A 48 2.74 -11.80 -2.43
C ASP A 48 1.23 -12.04 -2.41
N THR A 49 0.72 -12.57 -1.29
CA THR A 49 -0.73 -12.77 -1.06
C THR A 49 -1.47 -11.43 -1.03
N ALA A 50 -0.96 -10.47 -0.25
CA ALA A 50 -1.53 -9.13 -0.14
C ALA A 50 -1.59 -8.42 -1.49
N MET A 51 -0.52 -8.47 -2.28
CA MET A 51 -0.49 -7.86 -3.61
C MET A 51 -1.44 -8.56 -4.58
N ALA A 52 -1.61 -9.88 -4.50
CA ALA A 52 -2.60 -10.59 -5.30
C ALA A 52 -4.02 -10.13 -5.02
N VAL A 53 -4.39 -10.05 -3.73
CA VAL A 53 -5.68 -9.52 -3.29
C VAL A 53 -5.89 -8.07 -3.75
N VAL A 54 -4.88 -7.22 -3.56
CA VAL A 54 -4.93 -5.81 -3.98
C VAL A 54 -5.12 -5.68 -5.49
N ARG A 55 -4.43 -6.50 -6.29
CA ARG A 55 -4.61 -6.55 -7.75
C ARG A 55 -6.02 -6.97 -8.15
N GLU A 56 -6.53 -8.02 -7.51
CA GLU A 56 -7.85 -8.59 -7.82
C GLU A 56 -8.97 -7.58 -7.55
N ARG A 57 -8.93 -6.92 -6.38
CA ARG A 57 -9.99 -5.99 -5.97
C ARG A 57 -9.81 -4.55 -6.46
N GLY A 58 -8.62 -4.18 -6.92
CA GLY A 58 -8.34 -2.84 -7.46
C GLY A 58 -8.03 -1.75 -6.42
N TRP A 59 -7.80 -2.11 -5.15
CA TRP A 59 -7.54 -1.15 -4.06
C TRP A 59 -6.80 -1.82 -2.89
N SER A 60 -6.16 -1.00 -2.05
CA SER A 60 -5.42 -1.41 -0.85
C SER A 60 -6.00 -0.75 0.40
N ALA A 61 -6.06 -1.48 1.51
CA ALA A 61 -6.50 -0.98 2.80
C ALA A 61 -5.57 -1.50 3.91
N ASN A 62 -4.99 -0.58 4.67
CA ASN A 62 -4.10 -0.94 5.78
C ASN A 62 -4.81 -0.79 7.12
N ARG A 63 -4.78 -1.86 7.94
CA ARG A 63 -5.38 -1.83 9.28
C ARG A 63 -4.63 -0.85 10.19
N ASP A 64 -5.35 -0.21 11.10
CA ASP A 64 -4.76 0.55 12.20
C ASP A 64 -4.37 -0.39 13.34
N THR A 65 -3.12 -0.85 13.30
CA THR A 65 -2.51 -1.65 14.37
C THR A 65 -1.45 -0.82 15.11
N PRO A 66 -1.13 -1.14 16.38
CA PRO A 66 -0.02 -0.50 17.08
C PRO A 66 1.31 -0.58 16.30
N ALA A 67 1.61 -1.73 15.69
CA ALA A 67 2.78 -1.91 14.83
C ALA A 67 2.75 -0.98 13.62
N ARG A 68 1.59 -0.83 12.97
CA ARG A 68 1.42 0.09 11.83
C ARG A 68 1.59 1.55 12.22
N ARG A 69 1.12 1.96 13.41
CA ARG A 69 1.32 3.32 13.93
C ARG A 69 2.78 3.60 14.24
N ALA A 70 3.46 2.68 14.93
CA ALA A 70 4.90 2.79 15.22
C ALA A 70 5.75 2.87 13.94
N LEU A 71 5.39 2.08 12.91
CA LEU A 71 6.01 2.20 11.58
C LEU A 71 5.76 3.59 10.99
N GLY A 72 4.52 4.08 11.03
CA GLY A 72 4.16 5.41 10.50
C GLY A 72 4.94 6.55 11.16
N GLU A 73 5.14 6.50 12.47
CA GLU A 73 5.94 7.48 13.21
C GLU A 73 7.43 7.40 12.84
N THR A 74 7.97 6.19 12.71
CA THR A 74 9.36 5.99 12.28
C THR A 74 9.58 6.49 10.85
N LEU A 75 8.62 6.25 9.96
CA LEU A 75 8.62 6.75 8.59
C LEU A 75 8.56 8.27 8.51
N ALA A 76 7.75 8.92 9.35
CA ALA A 76 7.69 10.38 9.44
C ALA A 76 9.06 10.96 9.84
N ARG A 77 9.70 10.40 10.87
CA ARG A 77 11.06 10.80 11.27
C ARG A 77 12.09 10.56 10.18
N LEU A 78 11.94 9.47 9.42
CA LEU A 78 12.83 9.16 8.29
C LEU A 78 12.61 10.12 7.12
N ALA A 79 11.38 10.64 6.93
CA ALA A 79 11.09 11.68 5.95
C ALA A 79 11.87 12.97 6.26
N ASP A 80 11.99 13.32 7.54
CA ASP A 80 12.76 14.49 8.00
C ASP A 80 14.28 14.25 7.96
N ALA A 81 14.72 13.00 8.14
CA ALA A 81 16.14 12.61 8.12
C ALA A 81 16.44 11.44 7.16
N PRO A 82 16.34 11.63 5.82
CA PRO A 82 16.36 10.52 4.87
C PRO A 82 17.66 9.71 4.82
N ARG A 83 18.77 10.26 5.32
CA ARG A 83 20.09 9.62 5.37
C ARG A 83 20.37 8.87 6.68
N SER A 84 19.42 8.84 7.62
CA SER A 84 19.59 8.15 8.89
C SER A 84 19.51 6.64 8.69
N GLU A 85 20.65 5.95 8.86
CA GLU A 85 20.71 4.50 8.75
C GLU A 85 19.97 3.82 9.92
N GLU A 86 20.05 4.39 11.13
CA GLU A 86 19.29 3.91 12.28
C GLU A 86 17.78 3.87 12.01
N LEU A 87 17.23 4.93 11.43
CA LEU A 87 15.80 4.98 11.12
C LEU A 87 15.42 3.99 10.03
N ARG A 88 16.30 3.75 9.04
CA ARG A 88 16.08 2.73 8.01
C ARG A 88 16.11 1.31 8.59
N SER A 89 17.08 1.01 9.46
CA SER A 89 17.13 -0.28 10.17
C SER A 89 15.88 -0.49 11.02
N ARG A 90 15.43 0.53 11.76
CA ARG A 90 14.19 0.47 12.55
C ARG A 90 12.94 0.27 11.70
N VAL A 91 12.87 0.88 10.51
CA VAL A 91 11.81 0.59 9.53
C VAL A 91 11.87 -0.88 9.15
N ALA A 92 13.03 -1.39 8.72
CA ALA A 92 13.20 -2.79 8.33
C ALA A 92 12.83 -3.79 9.44
N GLU A 93 13.15 -3.49 10.70
CA GLU A 93 12.75 -4.30 11.86
C GLU A 93 11.23 -4.24 12.10
N SER A 94 10.64 -3.04 12.06
CA SER A 94 9.19 -2.85 12.25
C SER A 94 8.38 -3.61 11.20
N VAL A 95 8.92 -3.69 9.98
CA VAL A 95 8.32 -4.39 8.85
C VAL A 95 8.15 -5.88 9.10
N VAL A 96 9.10 -6.52 9.78
CA VAL A 96 8.99 -7.92 10.22
C VAL A 96 7.85 -8.09 11.25
N SER A 97 7.62 -7.08 12.09
CA SER A 97 6.57 -7.11 13.13
C SER A 97 5.16 -6.78 12.65
N LEU A 98 5.01 -6.28 11.41
CA LEU A 98 3.68 -5.93 10.86
C LEU A 98 2.81 -7.16 10.62
N GLY A 99 3.42 -8.34 10.43
CA GLY A 99 2.75 -9.63 10.34
C GLY A 99 1.68 -9.68 9.24
N ASP A 100 0.74 -10.62 9.41
CA ASP A 100 -0.36 -10.84 8.47
C ASP A 100 -1.47 -9.77 8.52
N ASP A 101 -1.38 -8.82 9.46
CA ASP A 101 -2.43 -7.85 9.76
C ASP A 101 -2.21 -6.48 9.09
N TYR A 102 -1.17 -6.33 8.28
CA TYR A 102 -0.85 -5.06 7.63
C TYR A 102 -1.87 -4.68 6.55
N GLU A 103 -2.10 -5.58 5.59
CA GLU A 103 -3.09 -5.42 4.53
C GLU A 103 -4.37 -6.14 4.94
N LEU A 104 -5.51 -5.48 4.76
CA LEU A 104 -6.80 -6.10 4.97
C LEU A 104 -7.09 -7.08 3.83
N LEU A 105 -6.79 -8.37 4.01
CA LEU A 105 -6.95 -9.40 2.96
C LEU A 105 -8.42 -9.71 2.66
N THR A 106 -9.23 -9.89 3.70
CA THR A 106 -10.66 -10.17 3.60
C THR A 106 -11.46 -9.06 4.26
N VAL A 107 -12.60 -8.71 3.67
CA VAL A 107 -13.54 -7.74 4.23
C VAL A 107 -14.88 -8.42 4.43
N GLU A 108 -15.33 -8.62 5.64
CA GLU A 108 -16.65 -9.17 5.92
C GLU A 108 -17.67 -8.04 6.07
N PRO A 109 -18.82 -8.05 5.37
CA PRO A 109 -19.74 -6.91 5.34
C PRO A 109 -20.17 -6.38 6.73
N GLY A 110 -20.33 -7.26 7.71
CA GLY A 110 -20.75 -6.91 9.07
C GLY A 110 -19.62 -6.72 10.08
N GLU A 111 -18.36 -6.99 9.71
CA GLU A 111 -17.22 -6.79 10.60
C GLU A 111 -16.78 -5.32 10.56
N ARG A 112 -16.25 -4.83 11.68
CA ARG A 112 -15.77 -3.45 11.82
C ARG A 112 -14.26 -3.37 11.72
N TYR A 113 -13.79 -2.37 11.00
CA TYR A 113 -12.39 -2.14 10.68
C TYR A 113 -11.98 -0.72 11.04
N ARG A 114 -10.80 -0.60 11.65
CA ARG A 114 -10.08 0.68 11.73
C ARG A 114 -8.95 0.65 10.72
N LEU A 115 -8.92 1.66 9.86
CA LEU A 115 -7.98 1.75 8.76
C LEU A 115 -7.06 2.95 8.94
N THR A 116 -5.77 2.76 8.71
CA THR A 116 -4.81 3.87 8.60
C THR A 116 -4.94 4.55 7.24
N THR A 117 -5.10 3.74 6.19
CA THR A 117 -5.17 4.20 4.80
C THR A 117 -6.10 3.30 4.00
N LEU A 118 -6.85 3.92 3.08
CA LEU A 118 -7.57 3.25 1.99
C LEU A 118 -7.11 3.90 0.68
N SER A 119 -6.58 3.12 -0.25
CA SER A 119 -5.87 3.62 -1.43
C SER A 119 -6.33 2.97 -2.72
N ALA A 120 -6.46 3.77 -3.78
CA ALA A 120 -6.71 3.31 -5.14
C ALA A 120 -5.58 3.75 -6.09
N PRO A 121 -5.14 2.89 -7.03
CA PRO A 121 -4.09 3.23 -7.97
C PRO A 121 -4.59 4.14 -9.09
N VAL A 122 -3.74 5.08 -9.51
CA VAL A 122 -3.89 5.84 -10.75
C VAL A 122 -2.80 5.36 -11.70
N PHE A 123 -3.20 4.76 -12.81
CA PHE A 123 -2.27 4.17 -13.77
C PHE A 123 -1.77 5.20 -14.78
N ASP A 124 -0.54 5.02 -15.27
CA ASP A 124 0.00 5.75 -16.41
C ASP A 124 -0.32 5.06 -17.75
N GLN A 125 0.15 5.64 -18.85
CA GLN A 125 -0.04 5.13 -20.22
C GLN A 125 0.58 3.75 -20.46
N HIS A 126 1.47 3.28 -19.57
CA HIS A 126 2.13 1.99 -19.62
C HIS A 126 1.48 0.95 -18.70
N GLY A 127 0.47 1.33 -17.91
CA GLY A 127 -0.17 0.46 -16.94
C GLY A 127 0.58 0.33 -15.61
N ALA A 128 1.58 1.19 -15.37
CA ALA A 128 2.24 1.29 -14.07
C ALA A 128 1.48 2.29 -13.18
N VAL A 129 1.58 2.13 -11.86
CA VAL A 129 0.91 3.05 -10.92
C VAL A 129 1.75 4.33 -10.79
N ALA A 130 1.29 5.42 -11.40
CA ALA A 130 1.95 6.72 -11.33
C ALA A 130 1.61 7.49 -10.05
N LEU A 131 0.36 7.40 -9.60
CA LEU A 131 -0.13 8.03 -8.38
C LEU A 131 -0.99 7.03 -7.59
N ALA A 132 -1.13 7.27 -6.30
CA ALA A 132 -2.11 6.57 -5.48
C ALA A 132 -3.01 7.62 -4.81
N LEU A 133 -4.32 7.50 -5.00
CA LEU A 133 -5.29 8.31 -4.30
C LEU A 133 -5.58 7.63 -2.97
N THR A 134 -5.29 8.29 -1.85
CA THR A 134 -5.37 7.68 -0.51
C THR A 134 -6.27 8.50 0.42
N ALA A 135 -7.28 7.85 0.99
CA ALA A 135 -8.05 8.35 2.11
C ALA A 135 -7.37 7.97 3.44
N THR A 136 -7.24 8.95 4.34
CA THR A 136 -6.69 8.81 5.68
C THR A 136 -7.64 9.44 6.71
N GLY A 137 -7.41 9.20 8.00
CA GLY A 137 -8.25 9.78 9.06
C GLY A 137 -9.69 9.26 9.06
N LEU A 138 -9.89 8.04 8.53
CA LEU A 138 -11.19 7.40 8.48
C LEU A 138 -11.65 6.99 9.89
N PRO A 139 -12.95 7.10 10.21
CA PRO A 139 -13.49 6.53 11.44
C PRO A 139 -13.44 4.98 11.38
N GLU A 140 -13.90 4.32 12.44
CA GLU A 140 -14.20 2.88 12.36
C GLU A 140 -15.36 2.65 11.39
N LEU A 141 -15.20 1.71 10.46
CA LEU A 141 -16.15 1.43 9.37
C LEU A 141 -16.54 -0.03 9.38
N ASP A 142 -17.77 -0.36 9.01
CA ASP A 142 -18.12 -1.74 8.67
C ASP A 142 -17.60 -2.12 7.27
N GLY A 143 -17.53 -3.42 6.99
CA GLY A 143 -17.00 -3.93 5.73
C GLY A 143 -17.82 -3.54 4.50
N ALA A 144 -19.11 -3.27 4.65
CA ALA A 144 -19.93 -2.74 3.55
C ALA A 144 -19.49 -1.32 3.18
N ARG A 145 -19.28 -0.46 4.17
CA ARG A 145 -18.84 0.93 3.98
C ARG A 145 -17.39 1.02 3.50
N VAL A 146 -16.51 0.12 3.95
CA VAL A 146 -15.13 0.00 3.41
C VAL A 146 -15.17 -0.24 1.90
N ARG A 147 -15.98 -1.20 1.43
CA ARG A 147 -16.11 -1.51 -0.01
C ARG A 147 -16.71 -0.35 -0.79
N GLU A 148 -17.72 0.30 -0.25
CA GLU A 148 -18.36 1.44 -0.90
C GLU A 148 -17.37 2.59 -1.11
N LEU A 149 -16.64 2.97 -0.06
CA LEU A 149 -15.61 4.01 -0.14
C LEU A 149 -14.46 3.61 -1.08
N ALA A 150 -14.05 2.34 -1.05
CA ALA A 150 -13.03 1.82 -1.95
C ALA A 150 -13.49 1.93 -3.41
N GLY A 151 -14.73 1.56 -3.72
CA GLY A 151 -15.31 1.69 -5.05
C GLY A 151 -15.36 3.14 -5.53
N GLN A 152 -15.79 4.06 -4.67
CA GLN A 152 -15.77 5.51 -4.98
C GLN A 152 -14.36 6.00 -5.28
N LEU A 153 -13.38 5.61 -4.45
CA LEU A 153 -11.98 5.98 -4.61
C LEU A 153 -11.40 5.43 -5.92
N THR A 154 -11.69 4.17 -6.26
CA THR A 154 -11.27 3.54 -7.52
C THR A 154 -11.88 4.23 -8.74
N VAL A 155 -13.16 4.63 -8.68
CA VAL A 155 -13.78 5.41 -9.78
C VAL A 155 -13.06 6.75 -9.98
N VAL A 156 -12.81 7.50 -8.91
CA VAL A 156 -12.11 8.79 -8.99
C VAL A 156 -10.67 8.60 -9.48
N ALA A 157 -9.97 7.57 -9.01
CA ALA A 157 -8.63 7.24 -9.48
C ALA A 157 -8.61 6.85 -10.97
N GLY A 158 -9.66 6.19 -11.46
CA GLY A 158 -9.86 5.90 -12.88
C GLY A 158 -10.00 7.16 -13.72
N VAL A 159 -10.82 8.13 -13.28
CA VAL A 159 -10.98 9.44 -13.95
C VAL A 159 -9.65 10.18 -14.02
N LEU A 160 -8.90 10.24 -12.90
CA LEU A 160 -7.56 10.84 -12.89
C LEU A 160 -6.60 10.11 -13.85
N GLY A 161 -6.73 8.79 -13.95
CA GLY A 161 -5.99 7.97 -14.90
C GLY A 161 -6.25 8.41 -16.33
N GLU A 162 -7.52 8.55 -16.72
CA GLU A 162 -7.91 9.04 -18.05
C GLU A 162 -7.35 10.44 -18.35
N GLU A 163 -7.41 11.36 -17.37
CA GLU A 163 -6.88 12.73 -17.51
C GLU A 163 -5.37 12.77 -17.77
N ILE A 164 -4.61 11.81 -17.23
CA ILE A 164 -3.16 11.70 -17.46
C ILE A 164 -2.79 10.77 -18.64
N GLY A 165 -3.77 10.34 -19.44
CA GLY A 165 -3.57 9.42 -20.56
C GLY A 165 -3.27 7.97 -20.14
N GLY A 166 -3.64 7.63 -18.91
CA GLY A 166 -3.41 6.36 -18.26
C GLY A 166 -4.36 5.26 -18.70
N ARG A 167 -3.91 4.01 -18.50
CA ARG A 167 -4.75 2.82 -18.71
C ARG A 167 -4.38 1.74 -17.71
N PRO A 168 -5.37 1.03 -17.12
CA PRO A 168 -5.07 -0.11 -16.27
C PRO A 168 -4.26 -1.19 -17.02
N PRO A 169 -3.37 -1.93 -16.34
CA PRO A 169 -2.65 -3.02 -16.96
C PRO A 169 -3.60 -4.16 -17.32
N VAL A 170 -3.34 -4.82 -18.45
CA VAL A 170 -3.98 -6.09 -18.76
C VAL A 170 -3.29 -7.14 -17.89
N LEU A 171 -3.96 -7.53 -16.81
CA LEU A 171 -3.48 -8.62 -15.95
C LEU A 171 -3.72 -9.94 -16.71
N SER A 172 -2.67 -10.48 -17.32
CA SER A 172 -2.71 -11.86 -17.82
C SER A 172 -2.98 -12.79 -16.65
N ALA A 173 -4.00 -13.64 -16.76
CA ALA A 173 -4.17 -14.76 -15.85
C ALA A 173 -2.92 -15.65 -15.98
N GLY A 174 -2.06 -15.61 -14.96
CA GLY A 174 -0.91 -16.50 -14.81
C GLY A 174 -1.31 -17.82 -14.18
#